data_AF-A0A3D5V5M0-F1
#
_entry.id   AF-A0A3D5V5M0-F1
#
_cell.length_a   1.000
_cell.length_b   1.000
_cell.length_c   1.000
_cell.angle_alpha   90.00
_cell.angle_beta   90.00
_cell.angle_gamma   90.00
#
_symmetry.space_group_name_H-M   'P 1'
#
loop_
_entity.id
_entity.type
_entity.pdbx_description
1 polymer ?
#
loop_
_entity_poly.entity_id
_entity_poly.type
_entity_poly.pdbx_seq_one_letter_code
_entity_poly.pdbx_strand_id
1 'polypeptide(L)'
;IMTGTTSLLTFRNVIEWYLRPIPLIPAARVATMINLTFVLIPLIFDSYTEMTHAQKSRCVQLRKNQIKRIGFIVFPLLSRTLQRTDEMVFAMEARCYAEVRTRPVFQTAPADWLMGAICLTVLLFVVLL
;
A
#
# COMPACT_ATOMS: atom_id res chain seq x y z
N ILE A 1 -7.53 16.24 -6.20
CA ILE A 1 -6.61 16.00 -5.06
C ILE A 1 -7.29 14.98 -4.16
N MET A 2 -7.02 13.68 -4.33
CA MET A 2 -7.61 12.61 -3.49
C MET A 2 -6.55 11.96 -2.59
N THR A 3 -5.29 11.99 -3.04
CA THR A 3 -4.12 11.46 -2.33
C THR A 3 -3.75 12.25 -1.08
N GLY A 4 -4.09 13.55 -1.00
CA GLY A 4 -3.76 14.41 0.15
C GLY A 4 -4.85 14.48 1.22
N THR A 5 -6.08 14.11 0.91
CA THR A 5 -7.25 14.27 1.80
C THR A 5 -7.71 12.96 2.43
N THR A 6 -7.19 11.81 1.98
CA THR A 6 -7.66 10.48 2.39
C THR A 6 -6.59 9.72 3.15
N SER A 7 -6.92 9.19 4.32
CA SER A 7 -6.05 8.28 5.07
C SER A 7 -5.97 6.91 4.41
N LEU A 8 -4.81 6.25 4.51
CA LEU A 8 -4.58 4.90 3.99
C LEU A 8 -5.55 3.87 4.58
N LEU A 9 -6.00 4.08 5.83
CA LEU A 9 -7.02 3.23 6.47
C LEU A 9 -8.36 3.32 5.74
N THR A 10 -8.77 4.54 5.35
CA THR A 10 -9.99 4.77 4.57
C THR A 10 -9.85 4.12 3.19
N PHE A 11 -8.68 4.26 2.56
CA PHE A 11 -8.39 3.63 1.27
C PHE A 11 -8.51 2.10 1.33
N ARG A 12 -7.97 1.46 2.38
CA ARG A 12 -8.15 0.03 2.64
C ARG A 12 -9.63 -0.36 2.69
N ASN A 13 -10.44 0.39 3.44
CA ASN A 13 -11.86 0.10 3.57
C ASN A 13 -12.59 0.25 2.22
N VAL A 14 -12.22 1.26 1.41
CA VAL A 14 -12.76 1.47 0.06
C VAL A 14 -12.41 0.29 -0.86
N ILE A 15 -11.19 -0.23 -0.79
CA ILE A 15 -10.79 -1.43 -1.54
C ILE A 15 -11.66 -2.63 -1.12
N GLU A 16 -11.87 -2.83 0.18
CA GLU A 16 -12.73 -3.90 0.68
C GLU A 16 -14.17 -3.80 0.13
N TRP A 17 -14.72 -2.58 0.11
CA TRP A 17 -16.04 -2.31 -0.46
C TRP A 17 -16.08 -2.57 -1.97
N TYR A 18 -15.04 -2.16 -2.70
CA TYR A 18 -14.93 -2.35 -4.14
C TYR A 18 -14.76 -3.82 -4.55
N LEU A 19 -14.12 -4.65 -3.72
CA LEU A 19 -13.94 -6.09 -3.96
C LEU A 19 -15.13 -6.95 -3.51
N ARG A 20 -16.09 -6.37 -2.77
CA ARG A 20 -17.31 -7.05 -2.32
C ARG A 20 -18.15 -7.75 -3.42
N PRO A 21 -18.31 -7.23 -4.65
CA PRO A 21 -19.14 -7.88 -5.66
C PRO A 21 -18.50 -9.14 -6.25
N ILE A 22 -17.25 -9.46 -5.91
CA ILE A 22 -16.52 -10.63 -6.41
C ILE A 22 -16.55 -11.73 -5.32
N PRO A 23 -17.49 -12.68 -5.35
CA PRO A 23 -17.66 -13.69 -4.31
C PRO A 23 -16.54 -14.74 -4.26
N LEU A 24 -15.65 -14.76 -5.26
CA LEU A 24 -14.57 -15.75 -5.38
C LEU A 24 -13.35 -15.42 -4.49
N ILE A 25 -13.22 -14.17 -4.02
CA ILE A 25 -12.01 -13.67 -3.38
C ILE A 25 -12.33 -13.11 -1.99
N PRO A 26 -11.59 -13.48 -0.92
CA PRO A 26 -11.76 -12.87 0.40
C PRO A 26 -11.32 -11.40 0.38
N ALA A 27 -12.30 -10.50 0.20
CA ALA A 27 -12.08 -9.06 0.03
C ALA A 27 -11.27 -8.44 1.19
N ALA A 28 -11.56 -8.81 2.43
CA ALA A 28 -10.86 -8.32 3.61
C ALA A 28 -9.36 -8.69 3.62
N ARG A 29 -9.02 -9.94 3.26
CA ARG A 29 -7.63 -10.41 3.16
C ARG A 29 -6.87 -9.60 2.12
N VAL A 30 -7.43 -9.45 0.92
CA VAL A 30 -6.78 -8.69 -0.16
C VAL A 30 -6.61 -7.23 0.19
N ALA A 31 -7.62 -6.59 0.77
CA ALA A 31 -7.52 -5.21 1.23
C ALA A 31 -6.39 -5.02 2.27
N THR A 32 -6.25 -5.97 3.19
CA THR A 32 -5.17 -5.93 4.18
C THR A 32 -3.80 -6.11 3.55
N MET A 33 -3.64 -7.07 2.63
CA MET A 33 -2.38 -7.27 1.89
C MET A 33 -1.96 -5.99 1.16
N ILE A 34 -2.88 -5.37 0.43
CA ILE A 34 -2.62 -4.12 -0.31
C ILE A 34 -2.22 -2.99 0.65
N ASN A 35 -2.93 -2.82 1.76
CA ASN A 35 -2.61 -1.82 2.77
C ASN A 35 -1.20 -2.03 3.35
N LEU A 36 -0.84 -3.28 3.67
CA LEU A 36 0.51 -3.61 4.14
C LEU A 36 1.56 -3.29 3.09
N THR A 37 1.31 -3.61 1.82
CA THR A 37 2.21 -3.25 0.73
C THR A 37 2.42 -1.74 0.63
N PHE A 38 1.35 -0.93 0.71
CA PHE A 38 1.48 0.53 0.66
C PHE A 38 2.28 1.11 1.82
N VAL A 39 2.20 0.53 3.02
CA VAL A 39 3.04 0.91 4.15
C VAL A 39 4.49 0.44 3.97
N LEU A 40 4.70 -0.70 3.32
CA LEU A 40 6.03 -1.29 3.12
C LEU A 40 6.85 -0.57 2.03
N ILE A 41 6.22 -0.05 0.97
CA ILE A 41 6.90 0.68 -0.12
C ILE A 41 7.78 1.83 0.40
N PRO A 42 7.28 2.81 1.18
CA PRO A 42 8.11 3.90 1.68
C PRO A 42 9.22 3.39 2.61
N LEU A 43 8.93 2.39 3.45
CA LEU A 43 9.93 1.78 4.33
C LEU A 43 11.10 1.14 3.56
N ILE A 44 10.81 0.47 2.44
CA ILE A 44 11.82 -0.09 1.54
C ILE A 44 12.65 1.03 0.92
N PHE A 45 12.01 2.12 0.51
CA PHE A 45 12.70 3.24 -0.12
C PHE A 45 13.67 3.93 0.85
N ASP A 46 13.26 4.15 2.10
CA ASP A 46 14.14 4.71 3.13
C ASP A 46 15.34 3.79 3.39
N SER A 47 15.07 2.49 3.53
CA SER A 47 16.14 1.49 3.75
C SER A 47 17.07 1.36 2.55
N TYR A 48 16.55 1.53 1.34
CA TYR A 48 17.31 1.54 0.11
C TYR A 48 18.25 2.75 0.05
N THR A 49 17.78 3.94 0.42
CA THR A 49 18.60 5.15 0.41
C THR A 49 19.75 5.04 1.41
N GLU A 50 19.46 4.64 2.66
CA GLU A 50 20.47 4.40 3.71
C GLU A 50 21.50 3.37 3.26
N MET A 51 21.05 2.22 2.74
CA MET A 51 21.93 1.17 2.23
C MET A 51 22.78 1.70 1.07
N THR A 52 22.20 2.46 0.15
CA THR A 52 22.93 3.03 -0.99
C THR A 52 24.04 3.97 -0.51
N HIS A 53 23.80 4.80 0.51
CA HIS A 53 24.83 5.65 1.10
C HIS A 53 25.94 4.82 1.78
N ALA A 54 25.60 3.76 2.50
CA ALA A 54 26.58 2.85 3.10
C ALA A 54 27.39 2.06 2.06
N GLN A 55 26.79 1.70 0.92
CA GLN A 55 27.51 1.02 -0.15
C GLN A 55 28.41 1.98 -0.95
N LYS A 56 28.01 3.25 -1.06
CA LYS A 56 28.86 4.31 -1.62
C LYS A 56 30.13 4.53 -0.80
N SER A 57 30.05 4.54 0.54
CA SER A 57 31.23 4.67 1.41
C SER A 57 32.15 3.43 1.34
N ARG A 58 31.61 2.25 1.03
CA ARG A 58 32.37 1.01 0.78
C ARG A 58 32.96 0.91 -0.63
N CYS A 59 33.00 2.01 -1.39
CA CYS A 59 33.57 2.07 -2.74
C CYS A 59 32.92 1.10 -3.75
N VAL A 60 31.66 0.68 -3.53
CA VAL A 60 30.94 -0.22 -4.46
C VAL A 60 30.73 0.43 -5.84
N GLN A 61 30.74 1.77 -5.90
CA GLN A 61 30.69 2.55 -7.14
C GLN A 61 31.91 2.33 -8.05
N LEU A 62 33.05 1.89 -7.50
CA LEU A 62 34.33 1.75 -8.21
C LEU A 62 34.42 0.45 -9.06
N ARG A 63 33.43 -0.46 -8.95
CA ARG A 63 33.43 -1.71 -9.72
C ARG A 63 32.95 -1.47 -11.16
N LYS A 64 33.73 -1.90 -12.16
CA LYS A 64 33.37 -1.86 -13.60
C LYS A 64 32.11 -2.66 -13.95
N ASN A 65 31.82 -3.75 -13.23
CA ASN A 65 30.70 -4.63 -13.57
C ASN A 65 29.39 -4.18 -12.87
N GLN A 66 28.47 -3.63 -13.65
CA GLN A 66 27.18 -3.10 -13.17
C GLN A 66 26.28 -4.19 -12.57
N ILE A 67 26.33 -5.41 -13.09
CA ILE A 67 25.48 -6.52 -12.62
C ILE A 67 25.88 -6.93 -11.20
N LYS A 68 27.18 -7.10 -10.95
CA LYS A 68 27.71 -7.43 -9.62
C LYS A 68 27.50 -6.28 -8.62
N ARG A 69 27.40 -5.03 -9.10
CA ARG A 69 27.10 -3.85 -8.29
C ARG A 69 25.66 -3.89 -7.77
N ILE A 70 24.70 -4.19 -8.65
CA ILE A 70 23.29 -4.29 -8.29
C ILE A 70 23.05 -5.46 -7.34
N GLY A 71 23.64 -6.63 -7.63
CA GLY A 71 23.49 -7.81 -6.76
C GLY A 71 23.91 -7.56 -5.31
N PHE A 72 24.96 -6.76 -5.09
CA PHE A 72 25.44 -6.42 -3.75
C PHE A 72 24.50 -5.50 -2.95
N ILE A 73 23.62 -4.76 -3.63
CA ILE A 73 22.62 -3.90 -2.99
C ILE A 73 21.30 -4.67 -2.82
N VAL A 74 20.89 -5.40 -3.86
CA VAL A 74 19.59 -6.10 -3.90
C VAL A 74 19.53 -7.25 -2.89
N PHE A 75 20.57 -8.09 -2.81
CA PHE A 75 20.56 -9.23 -1.90
C PHE A 75 20.39 -8.85 -0.42
N PRO A 76 21.18 -7.92 0.15
CA PRO A 76 20.99 -7.51 1.55
C PRO A 76 19.69 -6.73 1.76
N LEU A 77 19.21 -5.97 0.77
CA LEU A 77 17.93 -5.29 0.85
C LEU A 77 16.79 -6.31 0.94
N LEU A 78 16.78 -7.33 0.07
CA LEU A 78 15.76 -8.37 0.07
C LEU A 78 15.74 -9.13 1.40
N SER A 79 16.90 -9.55 1.89
CA SER A 79 17.00 -10.25 3.19
C SER A 79 16.45 -9.40 4.34
N ARG A 80 16.76 -8.09 4.37
CA ARG A 80 16.21 -7.17 5.37
C ARG A 80 14.69 -7.01 5.24
N THR A 81 14.17 -6.94 4.02
CA THR A 81 12.72 -6.78 3.80
C THR A 81 11.93 -8.03 4.20
N LEU A 82 12.48 -9.21 3.96
CA LEU A 82 11.86 -10.47 4.40
C LEU A 82 11.84 -10.56 5.93
N GLN A 83 12.98 -10.32 6.58
CA GLN A 83 13.07 -10.33 8.04
C GLN A 83 12.06 -9.36 8.71
N ARG A 84 11.92 -8.15 8.17
CA ARG A 84 10.92 -7.19 8.68
C ARG A 84 9.49 -7.63 8.45
N THR A 85 9.24 -8.31 7.33
CA THR A 85 7.91 -8.88 7.04
C THR A 85 7.60 -9.99 8.03
N ASP A 86 8.57 -10.86 8.33
CA ASP A 86 8.42 -11.92 9.32
C ASP A 86 8.15 -11.36 10.72
N GLU A 87 8.88 -10.32 11.14
CA GLU A 87 8.63 -9.59 12.39
C GLU A 87 7.22 -8.98 12.43
N MET A 88 6.75 -8.44 11.30
CA MET A 88 5.41 -7.87 11.18
C MET A 88 4.32 -8.95 11.29
N VAL A 89 4.49 -10.08 10.60
CA VAL A 89 3.56 -11.21 10.66
C VAL A 89 3.51 -11.77 12.07
N PHE A 90 4.67 -11.98 12.71
CA PHE A 90 4.75 -12.44 14.09
C PHE A 90 4.04 -11.48 15.06
N ALA A 91 4.21 -10.17 14.89
CA ALA A 91 3.51 -9.17 15.70
C ALA A 91 1.99 -9.14 15.44
N MET A 92 1.54 -9.48 14.23
CA MET A 92 0.12 -9.61 13.89
C MET A 92 -0.49 -10.86 14.53
N GLU A 93 0.21 -11.99 14.49
CA GLU A 93 -0.20 -13.24 15.14
C GLU A 93 -0.27 -13.09 16.66
N ALA A 94 0.71 -12.44 17.27
CA ALA A 94 0.72 -12.15 18.70
C ALA A 94 -0.45 -11.26 19.16
N ARG A 95 -1.00 -10.44 18.26
CA ARG A 95 -2.20 -9.62 18.50
C ARG A 95 -3.50 -10.34 18.13
N CYS A 96 -3.44 -11.65 17.90
CA CYS A 96 -4.57 -12.49 17.48
C CYS A 96 -5.29 -11.94 16.24
N TYR A 97 -4.53 -11.53 15.22
CA TYR A 97 -5.11 -11.04 13.97
C TYR A 97 -5.98 -12.13 13.32
N ALA A 98 -7.28 -11.85 13.19
CA ALA A 98 -8.24 -12.68 12.48
C ALA A 98 -8.64 -12.06 11.14
N GLU A 99 -8.70 -12.87 10.09
CA GLU A 99 -9.05 -12.43 8.74
C GLU A 99 -10.53 -12.09 8.58
N VAL A 100 -11.39 -12.68 9.42
CA VAL A 100 -12.82 -12.40 9.47
C VAL A 100 -13.02 -11.15 10.32
N ARG A 101 -13.22 -10.00 9.66
CA ARG A 101 -13.46 -8.70 10.31
C ARG A 101 -14.91 -8.26 10.21
N THR A 102 -15.34 -7.48 11.21
CA THR A 102 -16.58 -6.70 11.15
C THR A 102 -16.52 -5.72 9.98
N ARG A 103 -17.60 -5.69 9.19
CA ARG A 103 -17.68 -4.91 7.95
C ARG A 103 -17.42 -3.42 8.21
N PRO A 104 -16.69 -2.73 7.32
CA PRO A 104 -16.54 -1.28 7.43
C PRO A 104 -17.90 -0.62 7.23
N VAL A 105 -18.37 0.11 8.24
CA VAL A 105 -19.54 0.98 8.14
C VAL A 105 -19.05 2.34 7.69
N PHE A 106 -19.31 2.67 6.42
CA PHE A 106 -19.13 4.04 5.94
C PHE A 106 -20.29 4.87 6.47
N GLN A 107 -19.99 5.87 7.30
CA GLN A 107 -20.99 6.86 7.71
C GLN A 107 -21.08 7.89 6.57
N THR A 108 -22.20 7.89 5.87
CA THR A 108 -22.48 8.87 4.81
C THR A 108 -22.76 10.22 5.42
N ALA A 109 -22.00 11.24 5.03
CA ALA A 109 -22.25 12.62 5.44
C ALA A 109 -23.27 13.27 4.48
N PRO A 110 -24.05 14.27 4.93
CA PRO A 110 -24.96 15.00 4.04
C PRO A 110 -24.23 15.74 2.90
N ALA A 111 -22.94 16.04 3.10
CA ALA A 111 -22.07 16.61 2.07
C ALA A 111 -21.79 15.63 0.90
N ASP A 112 -21.82 14.31 1.14
CA ASP A 112 -21.60 13.30 0.09
C ASP A 112 -22.72 13.31 -0.94
N TRP A 113 -23.95 13.63 -0.51
CA TRP A 113 -25.11 13.72 -1.39
C TRP A 113 -25.02 14.93 -2.34
N LEU A 114 -24.53 16.06 -1.83
CA LEU A 114 -24.32 17.27 -2.62
C LEU A 114 -23.18 17.10 -3.64
N MET A 115 -22.07 16.46 -3.24
CA MET A 115 -20.98 16.06 -4.14
C MET A 115 -21.46 15.08 -5.23
N GLY A 116 -22.30 14.10 -4.86
CA GLY A 116 -22.88 13.14 -5.80
C GLY A 116 -23.76 13.81 -6.84
N ALA A 117 -24.60 14.77 -6.44
CA ALA A 117 -25.44 15.54 -7.35
C ALA A 117 -24.62 16.35 -8.36
N ILE A 118 -23.56 17.04 -7.91
CA ILE A 118 -22.67 17.82 -8.78
C ILE A 118 -21.93 16.92 -9.78
N CYS A 119 -21.48 15.74 -9.34
CA CYS A 119 -20.78 14.82 -10.21
C CYS A 119 -21.70 14.27 -11.31
N LEU A 120 -22.95 13.95 -10.96
CA LEU A 120 -23.95 13.44 -11.89
C LEU A 120 -24.41 14.49 -12.91
N THR A 121 -24.54 15.77 -12.50
CA THR A 121 -24.90 16.85 -13.44
C THR A 121 -23.78 17.14 -14.44
N VAL A 122 -22.52 17.11 -14.01
CA VAL A 122 -21.36 17.25 -14.91
C VAL A 122 -21.29 16.09 -15.90
N LEU A 123 -21.54 14.86 -15.44
CA LEU A 123 -21.50 13.68 -16.30
C LEU A 123 -22.62 13.69 -17.35
N LEU A 124 -23.83 14.10 -16.96
CA LEU A 124 -24.94 14.31 -17.89
C LEU A 124 -24.65 15.40 -18.92
N PHE A 125 -24.04 16.51 -18.52
CA PHE A 125 -23.66 17.60 -19.43
C PHE A 125 -22.64 17.13 -20.49
N VAL A 126 -21.66 16.31 -20.10
CA VAL A 126 -20.66 15.75 -21.04
C VAL A 126 -21.26 14.72 -21.99
N VAL A 127 -22.25 13.94 -21.56
CA VAL A 127 -22.90 12.93 -22.41
C VAL A 127 -23.90 13.55 -23.40
N LEU A 128 -24.44 14.73 -23.07
CA LEU A 128 -25.45 15.42 -23.87
C LEU A 128 -24.84 16.40 -24.90
N LEU A 129 -23.57 16.77 -24.74
CA LEU A 129 -22.76 17.55 -25.68
C LEU A 129 -22.09 16.66 -26.73
#